data_AF-A0A6J2QC55-F1
#
_entry.id   AF-A0A6J2QC55-F1
#
_cell.length_a   1.000
_cell.length_b   1.000
_cell.length_c   1.000
_cell.angle_alpha   90.00
_cell.angle_beta   90.00
_cell.angle_gamma   90.00
#
_symmetry.space_group_name_H-M   'P 1'
#
loop_
_entity.id
_entity.type
_entity.pdbx_description
1 polymer ?
#
loop_
_entity_poly.entity_id
_entity_poly.type
_entity_poly.pdbx_seq_one_letter_code
_entity_poly.pdbx_strand_id
1 'polypeptide(L)'
;MYFRQMLRTQLIGTRAAHLHRLHRVCRAEVAPLKISRVFLINIFFLLTAAGHVDNNCATGGGCGESAVPHHQELCTKSDEVKLAKEASKKYGSPAPTIFSKVIDKSIPADIIYEDEKCLAFRDISPQAPVHFLVIPRVPIPRISEAKDDDTELLGHLLVVAKNVARQESLNEGYRVVINDGKHGAQSVYHLHIHVLGGRQLKWPPG
;
A
#
# COMPACT_ATOMS: atom_id res chain seq x y z
N MET A 1 16.79 22.53 15.13
CA MET A 1 17.95 22.67 16.03
C MET A 1 18.20 21.39 16.85
N TYR A 2 18.14 20.19 16.25
CA TYR A 2 18.47 18.92 16.95
C TYR A 2 18.81 17.75 15.98
N PHE A 3 19.33 18.05 14.79
CA PHE A 3 19.69 17.02 13.78
C PHE A 3 21.06 17.26 13.11
N ARG A 4 21.86 18.19 13.64
CA ARG A 4 23.20 18.53 13.14
C ARG A 4 24.34 18.12 14.08
N GLN A 5 24.07 17.33 15.12
CA GLN A 5 25.02 17.02 16.20
C GLN A 5 25.26 15.52 16.44
N MET A 6 25.19 14.70 15.38
CA MET A 6 25.57 13.27 15.47
C MET A 6 26.65 12.82 14.47
N LEU A 7 27.25 13.74 13.70
CA LEU A 7 28.26 13.43 12.67
C LEU A 7 29.63 14.08 12.93
N ARG A 8 29.96 14.43 14.18
CA ARG A 8 31.26 15.00 14.56
C ARG A 8 31.83 14.37 15.83
N THR A 9 32.02 13.05 15.83
CA THR A 9 32.86 12.40 16.83
C THR A 9 33.41 11.06 16.33
N GLN A 10 34.39 11.14 15.41
CA GLN A 10 35.48 10.17 15.23
C GLN A 10 36.23 10.56 13.95
N LEU A 11 37.37 11.24 14.12
CA LEU A 11 38.52 11.28 13.19
C LEU A 11 39.46 12.39 13.69
N ILE A 12 40.19 12.09 14.77
CA ILE A 12 41.41 12.80 15.14
C ILE A 12 42.44 11.73 15.52
N GLY A 13 43.60 11.78 14.86
CA GLY A 13 44.78 10.92 15.08
C GLY A 13 44.86 9.80 14.03
N THR A 14 45.88 9.67 13.20
CA THR A 14 47.24 10.25 13.16
C THR A 14 47.74 10.17 11.71
N ARG A 15 48.52 11.18 11.28
CA ARG A 15 49.33 11.15 10.06
C ARG A 15 50.68 10.48 10.36
N ALA A 16 51.23 9.87 9.31
CA ALA A 16 52.65 9.59 9.06
C ALA A 16 53.15 8.15 9.29
N ALA A 17 53.20 7.37 8.20
CA ALA A 17 54.36 6.55 7.84
C ALA A 17 54.32 6.20 6.34
N HIS A 18 55.39 6.59 5.64
CA HIS A 18 56.06 5.97 4.47
C HIS A 18 55.22 5.49 3.26
N LEU A 19 55.26 6.13 2.08
CA LEU A 19 56.36 6.29 1.09
C LEU A 19 56.86 4.97 0.47
N HIS A 20 56.78 4.88 -0.87
CA HIS A 20 57.00 3.76 -1.84
C HIS A 20 55.67 3.20 -2.38
N ARG A 21 55.33 3.20 -3.67
CA ARG A 21 56.12 3.22 -4.91
C ARG A 21 55.18 3.57 -6.08
N LEU A 22 55.52 4.59 -6.88
CA LEU A 22 54.87 4.91 -8.15
C LEU A 22 55.41 4.00 -9.29
N HIS A 23 54.54 3.78 -10.28
CA HIS A 23 54.78 3.33 -11.67
C HIS A 23 54.99 1.83 -12.01
N ARG A 24 53.96 1.25 -12.65
CA ARG A 24 53.92 0.31 -13.81
C ARG A 24 52.52 -0.35 -13.83
N VAL A 25 51.73 -0.51 -14.91
CA VAL A 25 51.77 -0.26 -16.35
C VAL A 25 50.29 -0.24 -16.82
N CYS A 26 49.96 0.62 -17.80
CA CYS A 26 48.70 0.60 -18.55
C CYS A 26 48.50 -0.70 -19.36
N ARG A 27 47.32 -1.32 -19.29
CA ARG A 27 46.49 -1.77 -20.45
C ARG A 27 45.33 -2.69 -20.02
N ALA A 28 44.36 -2.76 -20.95
CA ALA A 28 43.20 -3.65 -21.07
C ALA A 28 41.94 -3.15 -20.34
N GLU A 29 40.76 -3.09 -20.92
CA GLU A 29 40.26 -3.22 -22.29
C GLU A 29 38.77 -2.79 -22.22
N VAL A 30 38.28 -2.02 -23.19
CA VAL A 30 36.88 -1.59 -23.27
C VAL A 30 36.12 -2.66 -24.04
N ALA A 31 35.10 -3.29 -23.44
CA ALA A 31 34.22 -4.24 -24.13
C ALA A 31 32.75 -3.71 -24.16
N PRO A 32 32.02 -3.92 -25.28
CA PRO A 32 30.85 -3.13 -25.63
C PRO A 32 29.53 -3.63 -25.02
N LEU A 33 28.62 -2.68 -24.77
CA LEU A 33 27.21 -2.94 -24.45
C LEU A 33 26.51 -3.68 -25.60
N LYS A 34 25.90 -4.82 -25.29
CA LYS A 34 24.92 -5.49 -26.16
C LYS A 34 23.56 -4.82 -26.01
N ILE A 35 23.20 -3.98 -26.97
CA ILE A 35 21.84 -3.45 -27.15
C ILE A 35 21.02 -4.52 -27.88
N SER A 36 19.99 -5.05 -27.21
CA SER A 36 19.04 -6.00 -27.81
C SER A 36 17.80 -5.27 -28.35
N ARG A 37 17.31 -5.79 -29.47
CA ARG A 37 16.47 -5.20 -30.52
C ARG A 37 14.97 -5.07 -30.20
N VAL A 38 14.59 -4.56 -29.03
CA VAL A 38 13.15 -4.36 -28.68
C VAL A 38 12.80 -2.94 -28.22
N PHE A 39 13.76 -2.00 -28.31
CA PHE A 39 13.58 -0.60 -27.84
C PHE A 39 13.24 0.41 -28.95
N LEU A 40 12.56 -0.03 -30.00
CA LEU A 40 12.09 0.80 -31.11
C LEU A 40 10.71 0.29 -31.53
N ILE A 41 9.67 0.72 -30.80
CA ILE A 41 8.27 0.90 -31.19
C ILE A 41 7.55 1.35 -29.90
N ASN A 42 7.39 2.68 -29.74
CA ASN A 42 6.34 3.38 -28.96
C ASN A 42 6.77 4.82 -28.61
N ILE A 43 7.17 5.60 -29.62
CA ILE A 43 7.12 7.07 -29.57
C ILE A 43 6.48 7.49 -30.89
N PHE A 44 5.17 7.26 -31.01
CA PHE A 44 4.37 7.80 -32.11
C PHE A 44 2.87 7.79 -31.76
N PHE A 45 2.48 8.27 -30.58
CA PHE A 45 1.06 8.52 -30.26
C PHE A 45 0.92 9.58 -29.15
N LEU A 46 1.49 10.76 -29.37
CA LEU A 46 1.37 11.88 -28.43
C LEU A 46 1.32 13.25 -29.13
N LEU A 47 0.60 13.32 -30.25
CA LEU A 47 0.33 14.56 -30.98
C LEU A 47 -0.96 14.42 -31.81
N THR A 48 -2.12 14.55 -31.15
CA THR A 48 -3.39 15.05 -31.73
C THR A 48 -4.49 15.07 -30.67
N ALA A 49 -4.54 16.11 -29.84
CA ALA A 49 -5.77 16.56 -29.16
C ALA A 49 -5.56 17.95 -28.54
N ALA A 50 -5.30 18.94 -29.39
CA ALA A 50 -5.44 20.35 -29.02
C ALA A 50 -6.32 21.00 -30.08
N GLY A 51 -7.58 21.25 -29.72
CA GLY A 51 -8.53 21.95 -30.56
C GLY A 51 -9.98 21.63 -30.18
N HIS A 52 -10.57 22.40 -29.28
CA HIS A 52 -11.60 23.38 -29.64
C HIS A 52 -12.02 24.15 -28.38
N VAL A 53 -11.86 25.47 -28.45
CA VAL A 53 -12.48 26.46 -27.60
C VAL A 53 -13.80 26.82 -28.28
N ASP A 54 -14.92 26.81 -27.57
CA ASP A 54 -16.09 27.60 -27.95
C ASP A 54 -16.76 28.17 -26.70
N ASN A 55 -16.71 29.50 -26.62
CA ASN A 55 -17.55 30.34 -25.79
C ASN A 55 -18.91 30.48 -26.46
N ASN A 56 -20.01 30.32 -25.71
CA ASN A 56 -21.18 31.13 -26.00
C ASN A 56 -22.07 31.34 -24.77
N CYS A 57 -22.38 32.61 -24.55
CA CYS A 57 -23.23 33.16 -23.52
C CYS A 57 -24.36 33.90 -24.23
N ALA A 58 -25.62 33.53 -24.03
CA ALA A 58 -26.78 34.42 -24.23
C ALA A 58 -28.07 33.82 -23.64
N THR A 59 -28.55 34.47 -22.57
CA THR A 59 -29.93 34.95 -22.31
C THR A 59 -31.15 34.05 -22.56
N GLY A 60 -32.02 33.95 -21.54
CA GLY A 60 -33.46 33.74 -21.73
C GLY A 60 -34.12 33.04 -20.54
N GLY A 61 -34.93 33.78 -19.77
CA GLY A 61 -35.58 33.30 -18.55
C GLY A 61 -36.77 32.34 -18.76
N GLY A 62 -37.22 31.79 -17.64
CA GLY A 62 -38.46 31.01 -17.56
C GLY A 62 -38.58 30.32 -16.20
N CYS A 63 -39.51 30.80 -15.38
CA CYS A 63 -39.91 30.19 -14.12
C CYS A 63 -40.42 28.75 -14.34
N GLY A 64 -39.98 27.82 -13.51
CA GLY A 64 -40.50 26.46 -13.44
C GLY A 64 -39.97 25.75 -12.20
N GLU A 65 -40.82 25.60 -11.20
CA GLU A 65 -40.61 24.71 -10.06
C GLU A 65 -40.18 23.32 -10.54
N SER A 66 -39.04 22.84 -10.06
CA SER A 66 -38.78 21.41 -9.96
C SER A 66 -37.64 21.11 -9.00
N ALA A 67 -37.99 20.32 -7.98
CA ALA A 67 -37.16 19.37 -7.26
C ALA A 67 -35.74 19.81 -6.87
N VAL A 68 -35.60 20.16 -5.59
CA VAL A 68 -34.32 20.16 -4.87
C VAL A 68 -33.60 18.83 -5.13
N PRO A 69 -32.41 18.81 -5.77
CA PRO A 69 -31.63 17.59 -5.84
C PRO A 69 -31.05 17.39 -4.45
N HIS A 70 -31.47 16.30 -3.82
CA HIS A 70 -30.76 15.68 -2.71
C HIS A 70 -29.30 15.57 -3.14
N HIS A 71 -28.43 16.43 -2.60
CA HIS A 71 -27.00 16.14 -2.55
C HIS A 71 -26.88 14.89 -1.68
N GLN A 72 -26.89 13.72 -2.33
CA GLN A 72 -26.57 12.46 -1.70
C GLN A 72 -25.06 12.50 -1.49
N GLU A 73 -24.71 13.04 -0.33
CA GLU A 73 -23.41 12.90 0.29
C GLU A 73 -23.05 11.41 0.24
N LEU A 74 -22.15 11.05 -0.68
CA LEU A 74 -21.65 9.69 -0.85
C LEU A 74 -20.92 9.29 0.43
N CYS A 75 -21.68 8.64 1.31
CA CYS A 75 -21.28 8.19 2.64
C CYS A 75 -20.27 7.06 2.52
N THR A 76 -18.99 7.43 2.38
CA THR A 76 -17.82 6.52 2.40
C THR A 76 -17.27 6.30 3.82
N LYS A 77 -18.04 6.65 4.86
CA LYS A 77 -17.59 6.62 6.27
C LYS A 77 -18.30 5.60 7.16
N SER A 78 -19.32 4.90 6.68
CA SER A 78 -20.29 4.28 7.58
C SER A 78 -20.11 2.80 7.88
N ASP A 79 -19.35 2.04 7.10
CA ASP A 79 -19.52 0.58 7.16
C ASP A 79 -18.47 -0.06 8.07
N GLU A 80 -17.18 0.24 7.89
CA GLU A 80 -16.11 -0.29 8.74
C GLU A 80 -16.26 0.09 10.22
N VAL A 81 -16.62 1.34 10.51
CA VAL A 81 -16.81 1.80 11.90
C VAL A 81 -18.02 1.13 12.55
N LYS A 82 -19.08 0.81 11.78
CA LYS A 82 -20.22 0.04 12.27
C LYS A 82 -19.83 -1.43 12.50
N LEU A 83 -19.20 -2.06 11.52
CA LEU A 83 -18.69 -3.43 11.61
C LEU A 83 -17.76 -3.59 12.82
N ALA A 84 -16.86 -2.63 13.07
CA ALA A 84 -15.97 -2.64 14.22
C ALA A 84 -16.72 -2.56 15.56
N LYS A 85 -17.76 -1.72 15.64
CA LYS A 85 -18.61 -1.65 16.85
C LYS A 85 -19.35 -2.95 17.09
N GLU A 86 -19.84 -3.61 16.04
CA GLU A 86 -20.53 -4.90 16.14
C GLU A 86 -19.57 -6.04 16.50
N ALA A 87 -18.41 -6.11 15.84
CA ALA A 87 -17.40 -7.13 16.08
C ALA A 87 -16.86 -7.06 17.53
N SER A 88 -16.63 -5.85 18.05
CA SER A 88 -16.19 -5.65 19.44
C SER A 88 -17.17 -6.16 20.49
N LYS A 89 -18.48 -6.21 20.16
CA LYS A 89 -19.52 -6.75 21.06
C LYS A 89 -19.65 -8.26 20.96
N LYS A 90 -19.29 -8.85 19.82
CA LYS A 90 -19.58 -10.25 19.49
C LYS A 90 -18.41 -11.19 19.74
N TYR A 91 -17.17 -10.71 19.67
CA TYR A 91 -15.99 -11.58 19.70
C TYR A 91 -14.97 -11.15 20.76
N GLY A 92 -15.08 -11.73 21.96
CA GLY A 92 -13.99 -11.87 22.90
C GLY A 92 -13.50 -13.33 22.88
N SER A 93 -12.60 -13.68 21.95
CA SER A 93 -11.94 -15.00 21.84
C SER A 93 -12.82 -16.20 21.44
N PRO A 94 -12.23 -17.28 20.87
CA PRO A 94 -11.91 -17.47 19.46
C PRO A 94 -13.05 -18.22 18.75
N ALA A 95 -13.88 -17.49 17.99
CA ALA A 95 -14.82 -18.09 17.05
C ALA A 95 -14.26 -17.93 15.62
N PRO A 96 -14.48 -18.88 14.71
CA PRO A 96 -14.05 -18.74 13.32
C PRO A 96 -14.67 -17.46 12.73
N THR A 97 -13.82 -16.62 12.17
CA THR A 97 -14.23 -15.35 11.56
C THR A 97 -14.59 -15.57 10.09
N ILE A 98 -15.06 -14.52 9.42
CA ILE A 98 -15.22 -14.56 7.96
C ILE A 98 -13.90 -14.86 7.26
N PHE A 99 -12.74 -14.46 7.82
CA PHE A 99 -11.43 -14.78 7.26
C PHE A 99 -11.04 -16.25 7.44
N SER A 100 -11.50 -16.92 8.49
CA SER A 100 -11.35 -18.37 8.61
C SER A 100 -12.02 -19.09 7.42
N LYS A 101 -13.17 -18.57 6.97
CA LYS A 101 -13.89 -19.08 5.79
C LYS A 101 -13.19 -18.77 4.45
N VAL A 102 -12.41 -17.69 4.40
CA VAL A 102 -11.56 -17.40 3.24
C VAL A 102 -10.37 -18.37 3.21
N ILE A 103 -9.74 -18.60 4.37
CA ILE A 103 -8.57 -19.49 4.50
C ILE A 103 -8.93 -20.93 4.14
N ASP A 104 -10.08 -21.44 4.59
CA ASP A 104 -10.56 -22.79 4.29
C ASP A 104 -11.24 -22.91 2.91
N LYS A 105 -11.33 -21.80 2.17
CA LYS A 105 -11.93 -21.71 0.82
C LYS A 105 -13.43 -22.06 0.80
N SER A 106 -14.12 -21.96 1.93
CA SER A 106 -15.58 -22.14 2.00
C SER A 106 -16.36 -20.94 1.44
N ILE A 107 -15.75 -19.77 1.37
CA ILE A 107 -16.25 -18.62 0.61
C ILE A 107 -15.26 -18.18 -0.47
N PRO A 108 -15.73 -17.72 -1.63
CA PRO A 108 -14.85 -17.22 -2.68
C PRO A 108 -14.17 -15.91 -2.26
N ALA A 109 -12.90 -15.79 -2.60
CA ALA A 109 -12.13 -14.56 -2.51
C ALA A 109 -11.17 -14.48 -3.70
N ASP A 110 -10.86 -13.26 -4.16
CA ASP A 110 -9.83 -13.05 -5.19
C ASP A 110 -8.44 -13.13 -4.54
N ILE A 111 -7.91 -14.33 -4.45
CA ILE A 111 -6.60 -14.64 -3.84
C ILE A 111 -5.49 -14.24 -4.82
N ILE A 112 -4.64 -13.32 -4.38
CA ILE A 112 -3.51 -12.79 -5.16
C ILE A 112 -2.15 -13.31 -4.65
N TYR A 113 -2.11 -13.89 -3.45
CA TYR A 113 -0.93 -14.57 -2.90
C TYR A 113 -1.36 -15.60 -1.85
N GLU A 114 -0.69 -16.75 -1.82
CA GLU A 114 -0.93 -17.80 -0.83
C GLU A 114 0.37 -18.55 -0.53
N ASP A 115 0.69 -18.73 0.75
CA ASP A 115 1.78 -19.62 1.20
C ASP A 115 1.38 -20.36 2.49
N GLU A 116 2.35 -21.02 3.13
CA GLU A 116 2.13 -21.81 4.36
C GLU A 116 1.80 -20.94 5.60
N LYS A 117 2.17 -19.66 5.61
CA LYS A 117 2.04 -18.77 6.78
C LYS A 117 0.88 -17.79 6.64
N CYS A 118 0.55 -17.37 5.42
CA CYS A 118 -0.39 -16.29 5.17
C CYS A 118 -1.14 -16.41 3.83
N LEU A 119 -2.12 -15.53 3.67
CA LEU A 119 -2.94 -15.36 2.47
C LEU A 119 -3.08 -13.87 2.18
N ALA A 120 -3.03 -13.48 0.91
CA ALA A 120 -3.45 -12.15 0.47
C ALA A 120 -4.56 -12.23 -0.58
N PHE A 121 -5.57 -11.37 -0.42
CA PHE A 121 -6.73 -11.33 -1.31
C PHE A 121 -7.28 -9.90 -1.41
N ARG A 122 -7.98 -9.61 -2.51
CA ARG A 122 -8.58 -8.27 -2.72
C ARG A 122 -9.70 -8.01 -1.74
N ASP A 123 -9.74 -6.79 -1.23
CA ASP A 123 -10.82 -6.34 -0.36
C ASP A 123 -12.13 -6.21 -1.18
N ILE A 124 -13.25 -6.67 -0.62
CA ILE A 124 -14.56 -6.62 -1.27
C ILE A 124 -15.15 -5.20 -1.29
N SER A 125 -14.69 -4.34 -0.38
CA SER A 125 -15.08 -2.92 -0.23
C SER A 125 -13.85 -2.01 -0.40
N PRO A 126 -13.25 -1.97 -1.62
CA PRO A 126 -11.97 -1.29 -1.84
C PRO A 126 -12.05 0.22 -1.57
N GLN A 127 -11.11 0.74 -0.77
CA GLN A 127 -11.00 2.18 -0.46
C GLN A 127 -9.99 2.91 -1.35
N ALA A 128 -9.35 2.19 -2.27
CA ALA A 128 -8.43 2.70 -3.28
C ALA A 128 -8.45 1.77 -4.51
N PRO A 129 -7.98 2.22 -5.70
CA PRO A 129 -7.95 1.39 -6.90
C PRO A 129 -7.28 0.04 -6.70
N VAL A 130 -6.22 0.00 -5.88
CA VAL A 130 -5.68 -1.24 -5.34
C VAL A 130 -5.92 -1.24 -3.83
N HIS A 131 -6.73 -2.18 -3.36
CA HIS A 131 -6.94 -2.45 -1.94
C HIS A 131 -6.98 -3.97 -1.73
N PHE A 132 -6.01 -4.49 -0.99
CA PHE A 132 -5.96 -5.90 -0.63
C PHE A 132 -5.56 -6.07 0.84
N LEU A 133 -5.88 -7.24 1.37
CA LEU A 133 -5.58 -7.62 2.74
C LEU A 133 -4.50 -8.71 2.74
N VAL A 134 -3.57 -8.66 3.69
CA VAL A 134 -2.68 -9.77 4.03
C VAL A 134 -3.04 -10.27 5.42
N ILE A 135 -3.35 -11.56 5.55
CA ILE A 135 -3.78 -12.19 6.80
C ILE A 135 -2.90 -13.39 7.15
N PRO A 136 -2.58 -13.63 8.43
CA PRO A 136 -1.96 -14.88 8.85
C PRO A 136 -2.98 -16.02 8.78
N ARG A 137 -2.50 -17.25 8.54
CA ARG A 137 -3.34 -18.45 8.67
C ARG A 137 -3.67 -18.76 10.13
N VAL A 138 -2.73 -18.49 11.03
CA VAL A 138 -2.94 -18.60 12.48
C VAL A 138 -3.93 -17.50 12.90
N PRO A 139 -4.98 -17.84 13.67
CA PRO A 139 -6.02 -16.87 14.05
C PRO A 139 -5.55 -15.98 15.20
N ILE A 140 -4.71 -14.99 14.90
CA ILE A 140 -4.37 -13.90 15.82
C ILE A 140 -5.53 -12.89 15.78
N PRO A 141 -6.29 -12.64 16.85
CA PRO A 141 -7.51 -11.82 16.75
C PRO A 141 -7.26 -10.35 16.38
N ARG A 142 -6.17 -9.78 16.89
CA ARG A 142 -5.78 -8.38 16.69
C ARG A 142 -4.31 -8.20 17.02
N ILE A 143 -3.71 -7.09 16.58
CA ILE A 143 -2.27 -6.87 16.77
C ILE A 143 -1.88 -6.74 18.24
N SER A 144 -2.76 -6.21 19.10
CA SER A 144 -2.50 -6.13 20.54
C SER A 144 -2.50 -7.49 21.26
N GLU A 145 -2.91 -8.56 20.58
CA GLU A 145 -2.91 -9.94 21.10
C GLU A 145 -1.81 -10.82 20.46
N ALA A 146 -0.98 -10.24 19.59
CA ALA A 146 0.22 -10.92 19.09
C ALA A 146 1.21 -11.15 20.23
N LYS A 147 1.90 -12.30 20.20
CA LYS A 147 2.92 -12.69 21.17
C LYS A 147 4.31 -12.40 20.62
N ASP A 148 5.32 -12.37 21.49
CA ASP A 148 6.72 -12.17 21.08
C ASP A 148 7.18 -13.26 20.07
N ASP A 149 6.68 -14.49 20.22
CA ASP A 149 6.95 -15.60 19.30
C ASP A 149 6.37 -15.39 17.88
N ASP A 150 5.41 -14.47 17.72
CA ASP A 150 4.84 -14.12 16.41
C ASP A 150 5.74 -13.17 15.60
N THR A 151 6.89 -12.73 16.14
CA THR A 151 7.77 -11.74 15.49
C THR A 151 8.13 -12.10 14.05
N GLU A 152 8.51 -13.35 13.78
CA GLU A 152 8.85 -13.81 12.43
C GLU A 152 7.63 -13.78 11.51
N LEU A 153 6.46 -14.18 12.02
CA LEU A 153 5.21 -14.16 11.28
C LEU A 153 4.80 -12.72 10.93
N LEU A 154 4.85 -11.79 11.88
CA LEU A 154 4.52 -10.39 11.64
C LEU A 154 5.47 -9.75 10.60
N GLY A 155 6.77 -10.06 10.69
CA GLY A 155 7.75 -9.66 9.68
C GLY A 155 7.44 -10.24 8.30
N HIS A 156 7.07 -11.52 8.25
CA HIS A 156 6.65 -12.21 7.03
C HIS A 156 5.45 -11.53 6.37
N LEU A 157 4.40 -11.18 7.13
CA LEU A 157 3.23 -10.50 6.61
C LEU A 157 3.57 -9.15 5.94
N LEU A 158 4.48 -8.37 6.53
CA LEU A 158 4.93 -7.09 5.96
C LEU A 158 5.78 -7.27 4.69
N VAL A 159 6.63 -8.30 4.66
CA VAL A 159 7.42 -8.64 3.46
C VAL A 159 6.50 -9.07 2.33
N VAL A 160 5.49 -9.90 2.62
CA VAL A 160 4.46 -10.31 1.64
C VAL A 160 3.68 -9.09 1.15
N ALA A 161 3.21 -8.22 2.05
CA ALA A 161 2.51 -6.99 1.69
C ALA A 161 3.31 -6.14 0.68
N LYS A 162 4.60 -5.93 0.94
CA LYS A 162 5.49 -5.20 0.04
C LYS A 162 5.73 -5.92 -1.30
N ASN A 163 5.85 -7.25 -1.29
CA ASN A 163 6.07 -8.02 -2.51
C ASN A 163 4.83 -8.05 -3.40
N VAL A 164 3.65 -8.20 -2.82
CA VAL A 164 2.36 -8.18 -3.52
C VAL A 164 2.05 -6.77 -4.03
N ALA A 165 2.32 -5.71 -3.26
CA ALA A 165 2.18 -4.33 -3.73
C ALA A 165 3.00 -4.05 -5.00
N ARG A 166 4.21 -4.62 -5.09
CA ARG A 166 5.03 -4.54 -6.31
C ARG A 166 4.42 -5.31 -7.49
N GLN A 167 3.83 -6.48 -7.25
CA GLN A 167 3.13 -7.26 -8.29
C GLN A 167 1.89 -6.51 -8.81
N GLU A 168 1.19 -5.83 -7.91
CA GLU A 168 0.05 -4.96 -8.20
C GLU A 168 0.45 -3.58 -8.76
N SER A 169 1.70 -3.42 -9.19
CA SER A 169 2.21 -2.21 -9.85
C SER A 169 2.10 -0.92 -9.03
N LEU A 170 2.17 -1.01 -7.70
CA LEU A 170 2.18 0.16 -6.79
C LEU A 170 3.57 0.83 -6.71
N ASN A 171 4.08 1.28 -7.86
CA ASN A 171 5.43 1.83 -7.99
C ASN A 171 5.58 3.24 -7.41
N GLU A 172 4.50 4.02 -7.38
CA GLU A 172 4.46 5.40 -6.85
C GLU A 172 4.20 5.47 -5.34
N GLY A 173 4.24 4.31 -4.66
CA GLY A 173 4.00 4.18 -3.22
C GLY A 173 2.59 3.70 -2.86
N TYR A 174 2.44 3.38 -1.58
CA TYR A 174 1.22 2.80 -0.99
C TYR A 174 1.22 3.02 0.52
N ARG A 175 0.07 2.78 1.18
CA ARG A 175 -0.05 2.79 2.64
C ARG A 175 -0.38 1.41 3.17
N VAL A 176 0.30 1.06 4.25
CA VAL A 176 0.03 -0.13 5.05
C VAL A 176 -0.73 0.29 6.30
N VAL A 177 -1.85 -0.36 6.62
CA VAL A 177 -2.67 -0.05 7.80
C VAL A 177 -2.99 -1.33 8.56
N ILE A 178 -2.81 -1.29 9.88
CA ILE A 178 -3.27 -2.33 10.80
C ILE A 178 -4.19 -1.63 11.81
N ASN A 179 -5.45 -2.04 11.83
CA ASN A 179 -6.47 -1.49 12.70
C ASN A 179 -6.56 -2.33 13.98
N ASP A 180 -6.57 -1.68 15.14
CA ASP A 180 -6.65 -2.36 16.44
C ASP A 180 -7.88 -1.90 17.24
N GLY A 181 -8.79 -2.85 17.46
CA GLY A 181 -10.01 -2.67 18.24
C GLY A 181 -10.95 -1.57 17.73
N LYS A 182 -11.82 -1.11 18.63
CA LYS A 182 -12.90 -0.17 18.31
C LYS A 182 -12.39 1.19 17.79
N HIS A 183 -11.33 1.72 18.41
CA HIS A 183 -10.80 3.04 18.04
C HIS A 183 -9.97 3.01 16.76
N GLY A 184 -9.36 1.87 16.43
CA GLY A 184 -8.72 1.63 15.13
C GLY A 184 -9.71 1.30 14.02
N ALA A 185 -11.01 1.20 14.29
CA ALA A 185 -12.02 0.73 13.33
C ALA A 185 -11.74 -0.68 12.78
N GLN A 186 -11.28 -1.61 13.63
CA GLN A 186 -11.08 -3.01 13.25
C GLN A 186 -12.41 -3.73 13.05
N SER A 187 -12.76 -4.08 11.81
CA SER A 187 -14.05 -4.71 11.47
C SER A 187 -14.06 -6.23 11.63
N VAL A 188 -12.93 -6.89 11.46
CA VAL A 188 -12.79 -8.35 11.64
C VAL A 188 -11.71 -8.65 12.69
N TYR A 189 -12.07 -9.44 13.71
CA TYR A 189 -11.18 -9.86 14.79
C TYR A 189 -10.33 -11.07 14.37
N HIS A 190 -9.62 -10.89 13.26
CA HIS A 190 -8.54 -11.72 12.76
C HIS A 190 -7.55 -10.74 12.13
N LEU A 191 -6.29 -10.76 12.55
CA LEU A 191 -5.25 -9.82 12.17
C LEU A 191 -5.19 -9.67 10.65
N HIS A 192 -5.28 -8.44 10.17
CA HIS A 192 -5.21 -8.16 8.74
C HIS A 192 -4.46 -6.86 8.50
N ILE A 193 -3.62 -6.88 7.47
CA ILE A 193 -2.86 -5.74 7.01
C ILE A 193 -3.54 -5.24 5.74
N HIS A 194 -4.08 -4.03 5.78
CA HIS A 194 -4.56 -3.35 4.59
C HIS A 194 -3.37 -2.79 3.81
N VAL A 195 -3.39 -2.97 2.49
CA VAL A 195 -2.48 -2.31 1.56
C VAL A 195 -3.31 -1.52 0.56
N LEU A 196 -3.14 -0.19 0.57
CA LEU A 196 -3.90 0.74 -0.27
C LEU A 196 -2.97 1.52 -1.21
N GLY A 197 -3.31 1.58 -2.49
CA GLY A 197 -2.53 2.31 -3.48
C GLY A 197 -3.29 2.58 -4.78
N GLY A 198 -2.56 3.06 -5.79
CA GLY A 198 -3.13 3.43 -7.10
C GLY A 198 -3.79 4.81 -7.13
N ARG A 199 -3.70 5.57 -6.04
CA ARG A 199 -4.09 6.99 -5.96
C ARG A 199 -3.32 7.70 -4.86
N GLN A 200 -3.28 9.04 -4.90
CA GLN A 200 -2.77 9.83 -3.78
C GLN A 200 -3.63 9.61 -2.52
N LEU A 201 -2.99 9.19 -1.42
CA LEU A 201 -3.62 9.05 -0.11
C LEU A 201 -3.49 10.35 0.69
N LYS A 202 -4.55 10.71 1.41
CA LYS A 202 -4.64 11.95 2.19
C LYS A 202 -4.05 11.80 3.59
N TRP A 203 -3.84 12.94 4.26
CA TRP A 203 -3.47 13.05 5.67
C TRP A 203 -4.50 13.94 6.40
N PRO A 204 -4.96 13.59 7.62
CA PRO A 204 -4.56 12.43 8.44
C PRO A 204 -4.99 11.06 7.85
N PRO A 205 -4.44 9.93 8.35
CA PRO A 205 -4.71 8.59 7.84
C PRO A 205 -5.94 7.98 8.53
N GLY A 206 -7.05 8.69 8.48
CA GLY A 206 -8.34 8.33 9.08
C GLY A 206 -9.37 9.39 8.78
#